data_AF-A0A9P8K665-F1
#
_entry.id   AF-A0A9P8K665-F1
#
_cell.length_a   1.000
_cell.length_b   1.000
_cell.length_c   1.000
_cell.angle_alpha   90.00
_cell.angle_beta   90.00
_cell.angle_gamma   90.00
#
_symmetry.space_group_name_H-M   'P 1'
#
loop_
_entity.id
_entity.type
_entity.pdbx_description
1 polymer ?
#
loop_
_entity_poly.entity_id
_entity_poly.type
_entity_poly.pdbx_seq_one_letter_code
_entity_poly.pdbx_strand_id
1 'polypeptide(L)'
;MFSTRTEKIAAEWYSLSTMRVAFNVADTPTKVPTIGDNGYQGFYPRKEILPKGWKWSRRHGRVGQDGLVGLAGNSHLGIVQWFIAAQQPPSLKAIAPREACGDLYREQVVRGSAWDDGLFDFIIEHVISGKRGVEDFKEMSRRSNTMNPYWDDKRVEIEKNKIPTYVVASYSSFLHTMGSFRGYMQVDTKNKWLRRWIPTKNGSTYGLSESRSMSSPNSSITFSRARTAIGRKPPKISMASLPFGDKEAVYSIEVQDFPIPKTDYKKLCLGEKNNLLESAPAGKSVVSYNSGSGSSPVAHAAFKRPW
;
A
#
# COMPACT_ATOMS: atom_id res chain seq x y z
N MET A 1 -26.90 -26.05 -30.92
CA MET A 1 -27.35 -24.75 -31.44
C MET A 1 -26.77 -23.65 -30.57
N PHE A 2 -25.58 -23.15 -30.89
CA PHE A 2 -25.14 -21.76 -30.73
C PHE A 2 -24.00 -21.56 -31.73
N SER A 3 -24.28 -20.72 -32.72
CA SER A 3 -23.57 -20.54 -33.97
C SER A 3 -22.32 -19.69 -33.80
N THR A 4 -21.28 -20.07 -34.53
CA THR A 4 -20.07 -19.30 -34.82
C THR A 4 -20.41 -17.96 -35.48
N ARG A 5 -19.78 -16.88 -34.99
CA ARG A 5 -19.72 -15.56 -35.67
C ARG A 5 -18.33 -14.93 -35.51
N THR A 6 -17.32 -15.78 -35.40
CA THR A 6 -15.88 -15.46 -35.35
C THR A 6 -15.33 -15.05 -36.72
N GLU A 7 -16.11 -15.18 -37.80
CA GLU A 7 -15.64 -14.96 -39.18
C GLU A 7 -16.01 -13.61 -39.77
N LYS A 8 -16.79 -12.76 -39.08
CA LYS A 8 -17.17 -11.43 -39.61
C LYS A 8 -16.30 -10.26 -39.16
N ILE A 9 -15.47 -10.40 -38.12
CA ILE A 9 -14.62 -9.30 -37.64
C ILE A 9 -13.22 -9.33 -38.29
N ALA A 10 -12.79 -10.50 -38.78
CA ALA A 10 -11.51 -10.65 -39.48
C ALA A 10 -11.47 -9.97 -40.87
N ALA A 11 -12.63 -9.62 -41.44
CA ALA A 11 -12.73 -9.00 -42.77
C ALA A 11 -12.58 -7.46 -42.76
N GLU A 12 -12.75 -6.78 -41.63
CA GLU A 12 -12.58 -5.31 -41.56
C GLU A 12 -11.12 -4.88 -41.31
N TRP A 13 -10.21 -5.82 -41.04
CA TRP A 13 -8.79 -5.53 -40.78
C TRP A 13 -7.92 -5.41 -42.04
N TYR A 14 -8.45 -5.69 -43.24
CA TYR A 14 -7.69 -5.66 -44.50
C TYR A 14 -8.07 -4.52 -45.47
N SER A 15 -8.83 -3.52 -45.03
CA SER A 15 -8.97 -2.25 -45.77
C SER A 15 -7.97 -1.22 -45.26
N LEU A 16 -6.71 -1.46 -45.61
CA LEU A 16 -5.68 -0.42 -45.67
C LEU A 16 -6.17 0.79 -46.45
N SER A 17 -5.57 1.93 -46.08
CA SER A 17 -5.23 3.07 -46.93
C SER A 17 -5.99 4.36 -46.62
N THR A 18 -5.54 5.07 -45.57
CA THR A 18 -5.17 6.52 -45.63
C THR A 18 -4.93 7.18 -44.26
N MET A 19 -5.22 6.54 -43.13
CA MET A 19 -4.88 7.15 -41.84
C MET A 19 -3.39 7.00 -41.50
N ARG A 20 -2.65 8.10 -41.66
CA ARG A 20 -1.36 8.29 -40.99
C ARG A 20 -1.61 8.30 -39.48
N VAL A 21 -1.33 7.19 -38.81
CA VAL A 21 -1.23 7.17 -37.34
C VAL A 21 0.10 7.82 -37.00
N ALA A 22 0.05 9.05 -36.46
CA ALA A 22 1.22 9.66 -35.86
C ALA A 22 1.45 9.02 -34.49
N PHE A 23 2.41 8.10 -34.40
CA PHE A 23 2.98 7.70 -33.12
C PHE A 23 4.14 8.66 -32.83
N ASN A 24 4.01 9.43 -31.75
CA ASN A 24 5.15 10.17 -31.21
C ASN A 24 6.13 9.17 -30.62
N VAL A 25 7.14 8.81 -31.39
CA VAL A 25 8.33 8.11 -30.89
C VAL A 25 9.17 9.18 -30.21
N ALA A 26 9.35 9.06 -28.89
CA ALA A 26 10.29 9.91 -28.17
C ALA A 26 11.71 9.59 -28.68
N ASP A 27 12.25 10.48 -29.49
CA ASP A 27 13.59 10.42 -30.09
C ASP A 27 14.65 11.11 -29.23
N THR A 28 14.22 11.77 -28.15
CA THR A 28 15.09 12.55 -27.28
C THR A 28 15.57 11.70 -26.09
N PRO A 29 16.89 11.64 -25.82
CA PRO A 29 17.43 11.00 -24.64
C PRO A 29 16.75 11.50 -23.37
N THR A 30 16.40 10.58 -22.48
CA THR A 30 15.76 10.88 -21.21
C THR A 30 16.68 11.73 -20.33
N LYS A 31 16.31 12.99 -20.17
CA LYS A 31 16.82 13.86 -19.11
C LYS A 31 16.06 13.57 -17.81
N VAL A 32 16.73 13.80 -16.69
CA VAL A 32 16.12 13.68 -15.35
C VAL A 32 14.82 14.49 -15.31
N PRO A 33 13.72 13.93 -14.78
CA PRO A 33 12.46 14.66 -14.63
C PRO A 33 12.71 15.99 -13.91
N THR A 34 12.41 17.10 -14.59
CA THR A 34 12.61 18.45 -14.08
C THR A 34 11.24 19.08 -13.86
N ILE A 35 11.05 19.76 -12.72
CA ILE A 35 9.80 20.48 -12.46
C ILE A 35 9.52 21.48 -13.58
N GLY A 36 8.31 21.42 -14.13
CA GLY A 36 7.85 22.24 -15.25
C GLY A 36 7.94 21.55 -16.61
N ASP A 37 8.81 20.54 -16.79
CA ASP A 37 8.90 19.79 -18.05
C ASP A 37 7.66 18.89 -18.21
N ASN A 38 6.98 18.99 -19.36
CA ASN A 38 5.72 18.29 -19.66
C ASN A 38 4.63 18.42 -18.57
N GLY A 39 4.62 19.54 -17.85
CA GLY A 39 3.65 19.78 -16.79
C GLY A 39 3.89 18.98 -15.50
N TYR A 40 5.04 18.30 -15.35
CA TYR A 40 5.42 17.68 -14.08
C TYR A 40 5.60 18.75 -13.01
N GLN A 41 4.71 18.81 -12.02
CA GLN A 41 4.76 19.85 -10.98
C GLN A 41 5.64 19.48 -9.77
N GLY A 42 6.11 18.24 -9.68
CA GLY A 42 6.72 17.72 -8.44
C GLY A 42 5.73 17.68 -7.27
N PHE A 43 5.91 16.78 -6.32
CA PHE A 43 5.11 16.73 -5.11
C PHE A 43 5.65 17.76 -4.10
N TYR A 44 5.60 19.05 -4.47
CA TYR A 44 5.91 20.08 -3.49
C TYR A 44 4.79 20.17 -2.46
N PRO A 45 5.10 20.05 -1.15
CA PRO A 45 4.11 20.29 -0.11
C PRO A 45 3.59 21.72 -0.26
N ARG A 46 2.34 21.86 -0.71
CA ARG A 46 1.68 23.17 -0.74
C ARG A 46 1.32 23.57 0.68
N LYS A 47 1.88 24.68 1.13
CA LYS A 47 1.49 25.33 2.38
C LYS A 47 0.32 26.26 2.10
N GLU A 48 -0.90 25.79 2.34
CA GLU A 48 -2.07 26.67 2.34
C GLU A 48 -2.25 27.28 3.72
N ILE A 49 -2.08 28.60 3.81
CA ILE A 49 -2.43 29.36 5.01
C ILE A 49 -3.91 29.69 4.90
N LEU A 50 -4.73 29.10 5.78
CA LEU A 50 -6.16 29.40 5.82
C LEU A 50 -6.37 30.90 6.12
N PRO A 51 -7.35 31.56 5.47
CA PRO A 51 -7.64 32.96 5.72
C PRO A 51 -7.91 33.25 7.20
N LYS A 52 -7.48 34.42 7.67
CA LYS A 52 -7.80 34.89 9.03
C LYS A 52 -9.33 34.89 9.22
N GLY A 53 -9.81 34.15 10.21
CA GLY A 53 -11.26 34.03 10.50
C GLY A 53 -11.97 32.90 9.75
N TRP A 54 -11.26 32.05 9.01
CA TRP A 54 -11.84 30.86 8.39
C TRP A 54 -12.45 29.93 9.45
N LYS A 55 -13.73 29.56 9.27
CA LYS A 55 -14.49 28.71 10.21
C LYS A 55 -14.75 27.35 9.58
N TRP A 56 -14.33 26.30 10.28
CA TRP A 56 -14.55 24.91 9.87
C TRP A 56 -16.04 24.58 9.86
N SER A 57 -16.61 24.31 8.68
CA SER A 57 -18.03 23.97 8.58
C SER A 57 -18.29 22.52 9.02
N ARG A 58 -19.41 22.28 9.70
CA ARG A 58 -19.82 20.95 10.23
C ARG A 58 -19.83 19.82 9.19
N ARG A 59 -19.77 20.14 7.89
CA ARG A 59 -19.73 19.19 6.77
C ARG A 59 -18.36 18.52 6.56
N HIS A 60 -17.27 19.06 7.12
CA HIS A 60 -15.91 18.56 6.86
C HIS A 60 -15.33 17.70 8.01
N GLY A 61 -16.10 17.45 9.06
CA GLY A 61 -15.67 16.80 10.30
C GLY A 61 -15.66 17.77 11.47
N ARG A 62 -15.30 17.35 12.68
CA ARG A 62 -15.14 18.30 13.81
C ARG A 62 -13.64 18.60 13.97
N VAL A 63 -13.25 19.86 14.07
CA VAL A 63 -11.97 20.24 14.69
C VAL A 63 -12.26 20.37 16.19
N GLY A 64 -11.32 20.02 17.07
CA GLY A 64 -11.51 20.29 18.49
C GLY A 64 -11.78 21.78 18.70
N GLN A 65 -12.55 22.15 19.74
CA GLN A 65 -12.80 23.56 20.09
C GLN A 65 -11.50 24.36 20.36
N ASP A 66 -10.38 23.65 20.52
CA ASP A 66 -9.01 24.10 20.76
C ASP A 66 -8.16 24.29 19.48
N GLY A 67 -8.72 24.05 18.28
CA GLY A 67 -7.97 24.14 17.01
C GLY A 67 -7.03 22.96 16.75
N LEU A 68 -7.14 21.88 17.53
CA LEU A 68 -6.33 20.67 17.38
C LEU A 68 -6.98 19.69 16.39
N VAL A 69 -6.13 19.10 15.54
CA VAL A 69 -6.52 18.19 14.47
C VAL A 69 -5.93 16.81 14.71
N GLY A 70 -6.72 15.78 14.40
CA GLY A 70 -6.24 14.41 14.24
C GLY A 70 -6.78 13.85 12.95
N LEU A 71 -5.99 13.02 12.29
CA LEU A 71 -6.36 12.38 11.04
C LEU A 71 -6.52 10.88 11.25
N ALA A 72 -7.43 10.28 10.49
CA ALA A 72 -7.56 8.83 10.40
C ALA A 72 -8.30 8.48 9.11
N GLY A 73 -8.03 7.28 8.59
CA GLY A 73 -8.55 6.87 7.30
C GLY A 73 -7.84 5.64 6.77
N ASN A 74 -8.51 4.97 5.82
CA ASN A 74 -8.03 3.76 5.19
C ASN A 74 -7.49 4.04 3.78
N SER A 75 -6.51 3.24 3.33
CA SER A 75 -6.00 3.27 1.95
C SER A 75 -5.51 4.67 1.58
N HIS A 76 -6.00 5.29 0.50
CA HIS A 76 -5.61 6.64 0.08
C HIS A 76 -5.69 7.69 1.21
N LEU A 77 -6.73 7.63 2.05
CA LEU A 77 -6.86 8.53 3.21
C LEU A 77 -5.81 8.27 4.29
N GLY A 78 -5.26 7.05 4.36
CA GLY A 78 -4.12 6.72 5.20
C GLY A 78 -2.79 7.13 4.57
N ILE A 79 -2.63 6.96 3.26
CA ILE A 79 -1.42 7.37 2.51
C ILE A 79 -1.17 8.87 2.71
N VAL A 80 -2.19 9.70 2.51
CA VAL A 80 -2.06 11.16 2.66
C VAL A 80 -1.69 11.58 4.09
N GLN A 81 -2.04 10.79 5.11
CA GLN A 81 -1.65 11.09 6.49
C GLN A 81 -0.14 11.01 6.68
N TRP A 82 0.53 10.06 6.04
CA TRP A 82 1.98 9.96 6.10
C TRP A 82 2.64 11.21 5.53
N PHE A 83 2.21 11.64 4.33
CA PHE A 83 2.72 12.86 3.70
C PHE A 83 2.45 14.11 4.54
N ILE A 84 1.22 14.28 5.04
CA ILE A 84 0.86 15.44 5.87
C ILE A 84 1.67 15.46 7.17
N ALA A 85 1.79 14.31 7.85
CA ALA A 85 2.49 14.23 9.12
C ALA A 85 4.00 14.46 8.99
N ALA A 86 4.62 14.07 7.86
CA ALA A 86 6.02 14.37 7.57
C ALA A 86 6.32 15.89 7.52
N GLN A 87 5.31 16.72 7.21
CA GLN A 87 5.43 18.20 7.23
C GLN A 87 5.34 18.82 8.63
N GLN A 88 5.08 18.02 9.68
CA GLN A 88 4.93 18.47 11.07
C GLN A 88 3.98 19.68 11.28
N PRO A 89 2.72 19.66 10.80
CA PRO A 89 1.80 20.77 11.02
C PRO A 89 1.56 21.00 12.53
N PRO A 90 1.71 22.24 13.06
CA PRO A 90 1.61 22.49 14.50
C PRO A 90 0.27 22.12 15.14
N SER A 91 -0.82 22.16 14.37
CA SER A 91 -2.17 21.80 14.81
C SER A 91 -2.44 20.30 14.74
N LEU A 92 -1.63 19.51 14.04
CA LEU A 92 -1.78 18.06 13.93
C LEU A 92 -1.21 17.38 15.18
N LYS A 93 -2.04 16.60 15.87
CA LYS A 93 -1.69 16.01 17.17
C LYS A 93 -1.76 14.49 17.23
N ALA A 94 -2.40 13.86 16.24
CA ALA A 94 -2.40 12.41 16.10
C ALA A 94 -2.75 12.02 14.66
N ILE A 95 -2.19 10.90 14.19
CA ILE A 95 -2.63 10.24 12.96
C ILE A 95 -2.98 8.76 13.23
N ALA A 96 -3.89 8.21 12.44
CA ALA A 96 -4.24 6.80 12.47
C ALA A 96 -4.34 6.24 11.04
N PRO A 97 -3.19 6.02 10.37
CA PRO A 97 -3.14 5.45 9.04
C PRO A 97 -3.53 3.95 9.11
N ARG A 98 -4.62 3.60 8.43
CA ARG A 98 -5.09 2.22 8.34
C ARG A 98 -4.81 1.67 6.95
N GLU A 99 -4.06 0.58 6.86
CA GLU A 99 -3.72 -0.08 5.59
C GLU A 99 -3.28 0.97 4.57
N ALA A 100 -2.11 1.55 4.79
CA ALA A 100 -1.60 2.65 4.00
C ALA A 100 -0.14 2.43 3.62
N CYS A 101 0.13 2.47 2.33
CA CYS A 101 1.49 2.57 1.81
C CYS A 101 2.10 3.97 1.99
N GLY A 102 3.42 4.06 1.91
CA GLY A 102 4.17 5.31 1.92
C GLY A 102 5.29 5.34 0.88
N ASP A 103 5.40 4.34 0.01
CA ASP A 103 6.33 4.27 -1.12
C ASP A 103 5.53 3.66 -2.27
N LEU A 104 4.89 4.52 -3.07
CA LEU A 104 3.99 4.05 -4.13
C LEU A 104 4.72 3.13 -5.11
N TYR A 105 6.00 3.42 -5.40
CA TYR A 105 6.80 2.62 -6.30
C TYR A 105 6.98 1.20 -5.76
N ARG A 106 7.59 1.02 -4.59
CA ARG A 106 7.96 -0.32 -4.08
C ARG A 106 6.80 -1.11 -3.50
N GLU A 107 5.73 -0.43 -3.09
CA GLU A 107 4.64 -1.04 -2.33
C GLU A 107 3.38 -1.23 -3.16
N GLN A 108 3.17 -0.42 -4.20
CA GLN A 108 1.93 -0.43 -4.98
C GLN A 108 2.10 -0.80 -6.45
N VAL A 109 3.14 -0.33 -7.15
CA VAL A 109 3.27 -0.53 -8.62
C VAL A 109 4.43 -1.41 -9.05
N VAL A 110 5.48 -1.54 -8.24
CA VAL A 110 6.67 -2.35 -8.54
C VAL A 110 7.07 -3.19 -7.34
N ARG A 111 7.01 -4.52 -7.47
CA ARG A 111 7.51 -5.45 -6.44
C ARG A 111 8.73 -6.20 -6.96
N GLY A 112 9.89 -5.95 -6.34
CA GLY A 112 11.14 -6.63 -6.74
C GLY A 112 11.52 -6.38 -8.20
N SER A 113 11.23 -5.18 -8.73
CA SER A 113 11.39 -4.79 -10.15
C SER A 113 10.35 -5.38 -11.12
N ALA A 114 9.37 -6.15 -10.63
CA ALA A 114 8.24 -6.59 -11.44
C ALA A 114 7.11 -5.54 -11.36
N TRP A 115 6.70 -5.03 -12.52
CA TRP A 115 5.58 -4.11 -12.67
C TRP A 115 4.23 -4.81 -12.45
N ASP A 116 3.31 -4.15 -11.77
CA ASP A 116 1.95 -4.60 -11.50
C ASP A 116 0.98 -3.42 -11.67
N ASP A 117 0.28 -3.37 -12.80
CA ASP A 117 -0.70 -2.31 -13.13
C ASP A 117 -2.10 -2.60 -12.58
N GLY A 118 -2.39 -3.83 -12.14
CA GLY A 118 -3.76 -4.35 -12.05
C GLY A 118 -4.73 -3.49 -11.24
N LEU A 119 -4.32 -3.03 -10.05
CA LEU A 119 -5.20 -2.16 -9.26
C LEU A 119 -5.14 -0.69 -9.69
N PHE A 120 -3.97 -0.20 -10.10
CA PHE A 120 -3.83 1.24 -10.36
C PHE A 120 -4.55 1.64 -11.64
N ASP A 121 -4.49 0.80 -12.69
CA ASP A 121 -5.28 0.98 -13.91
C ASP A 121 -6.78 0.98 -13.58
N PHE A 122 -7.25 0.03 -12.74
CA PHE A 122 -8.64 0.00 -12.26
C PHE A 122 -9.06 1.31 -11.56
N ILE A 123 -8.22 1.84 -10.66
CA ILE A 123 -8.50 3.09 -9.93
C ILE A 123 -8.56 4.28 -10.90
N ILE A 124 -7.61 4.37 -11.83
CA ILE A 124 -7.58 5.44 -12.84
C ILE A 124 -8.85 5.41 -13.68
N GLU A 125 -9.22 4.24 -14.20
CA GLU A 125 -10.32 4.09 -15.14
C GLU A 125 -11.70 4.26 -14.49
N HIS A 126 -11.88 3.75 -13.27
CA HIS A 126 -13.21 3.61 -12.66
C HIS A 126 -13.47 4.54 -11.47
N VAL A 127 -12.43 5.08 -10.83
CA VAL A 127 -12.56 5.85 -9.57
C VAL A 127 -12.17 7.31 -9.76
N ILE A 128 -11.10 7.58 -10.50
CA ILE A 128 -10.62 8.94 -10.71
C ILE A 128 -11.39 9.59 -11.86
N SER A 129 -12.11 10.66 -11.56
CA SER A 129 -12.82 11.47 -12.56
C SER A 129 -12.35 12.92 -12.47
N GLY A 130 -11.94 13.50 -13.61
CA GLY A 130 -11.43 14.87 -13.64
C GLY A 130 -11.32 15.45 -15.06
N LYS A 131 -11.22 16.78 -15.16
CA LYS A 131 -11.17 17.50 -16.45
C LYS A 131 -9.75 17.75 -16.99
N ARG A 132 -8.70 17.35 -16.26
CA ARG A 132 -7.30 17.80 -16.50
C ARG A 132 -6.28 16.65 -16.60
N GLY A 133 -6.74 15.44 -16.91
CA GLY A 133 -5.90 14.25 -16.96
C GLY A 133 -5.45 13.74 -15.58
N VAL A 134 -4.81 12.59 -15.58
CA VAL A 134 -4.21 11.92 -14.41
C VAL A 134 -2.79 11.52 -14.77
N GLU A 135 -1.92 11.42 -13.76
CA GLU A 135 -0.56 10.96 -13.93
C GLU A 135 -0.53 9.50 -14.41
N ASP A 136 0.17 9.23 -15.52
CA ASP A 136 0.25 7.91 -16.12
C ASP A 136 1.48 7.15 -15.59
N PHE A 137 1.27 6.38 -14.52
CA PHE A 137 2.33 5.60 -13.89
C PHE A 137 2.88 4.52 -14.82
N LYS A 138 2.04 3.95 -15.69
CA LYS A 138 2.41 2.89 -16.63
C LYS A 138 3.36 3.40 -17.69
N GLU A 139 3.06 4.55 -18.27
CA GLU A 139 3.95 5.19 -19.23
C GLU A 139 5.26 5.65 -18.57
N MET A 140 5.21 6.16 -17.34
CA MET A 140 6.43 6.55 -16.60
C MET A 140 7.32 5.36 -16.29
N SER A 141 6.75 4.21 -15.95
CA SER A 141 7.48 2.95 -15.77
C SER A 141 8.08 2.41 -17.07
N ARG A 142 7.32 2.46 -18.17
CA ARG A 142 7.82 2.06 -19.50
C ARG A 142 9.05 2.87 -19.91
N ARG A 143 9.08 4.17 -19.57
CA ARG A 143 10.22 5.06 -19.83
C ARG A 143 11.39 4.84 -18.86
N SER A 144 11.09 4.60 -17.59
CA SER A 144 12.08 4.36 -16.55
C SER A 144 11.53 3.43 -15.47
N ASN A 145 11.88 2.16 -15.59
CA ASN A 145 11.44 1.07 -14.73
C ASN A 145 12.32 0.86 -13.48
N THR A 146 13.14 1.86 -13.13
CA THR A 146 14.00 1.85 -11.94
C THR A 146 13.74 3.09 -11.09
N MET A 147 14.15 3.02 -9.83
CA MET A 147 14.05 4.14 -8.89
C MET A 147 14.78 5.37 -9.46
N ASN A 148 14.08 6.49 -9.51
CA ASN A 148 14.56 7.76 -10.05
C ASN A 148 13.89 8.91 -9.25
N PRO A 149 14.25 10.19 -9.51
CA PRO A 149 13.66 11.32 -8.78
C PRO A 149 12.12 11.40 -8.87
N TYR A 150 11.52 10.96 -9.98
CA TYR A 150 10.05 10.93 -10.13
C TYR A 150 9.37 9.91 -9.19
N TRP A 151 10.01 8.76 -8.96
CA TRP A 151 9.52 7.75 -8.03
C TRP A 151 9.86 8.08 -6.58
N ASP A 152 11.01 8.72 -6.35
CA ASP A 152 11.44 9.16 -5.02
C ASP A 152 10.50 10.26 -4.47
N ASP A 153 10.00 11.13 -5.32
CA ASP A 153 8.95 12.13 -5.01
C ASP A 153 7.65 11.51 -4.46
N LYS A 154 7.39 10.24 -4.78
CA LYS A 154 6.21 9.47 -4.34
C LYS A 154 6.49 8.61 -3.10
N ARG A 155 7.65 8.81 -2.47
CA ARG A 155 8.07 8.14 -1.25
C ARG A 155 8.06 9.13 -0.09
N VAL A 156 7.33 8.76 0.96
CA VAL A 156 7.25 9.58 2.17
C VAL A 156 8.52 9.43 3.00
N GLU A 157 9.05 10.56 3.45
CA GLU A 157 10.07 10.68 4.50
C GLU A 157 9.43 10.44 5.90
N ILE A 158 8.99 9.20 6.14
CA ILE A 158 8.24 8.81 7.36
C ILE A 158 9.04 9.08 8.64
N GLU A 159 10.36 8.97 8.57
CA GLU A 159 11.30 9.27 9.65
C GLU A 159 11.23 10.71 10.15
N LYS A 160 10.72 11.67 9.36
CA LYS A 160 10.49 13.04 9.82
C LYS A 160 9.28 13.17 10.74
N ASN A 161 8.40 12.16 10.76
CA ASN A 161 7.14 12.24 11.48
C ASN A 161 7.31 11.94 12.98
N LYS A 162 7.12 12.99 13.80
CA LYS A 162 7.12 12.92 15.27
C LYS A 162 5.73 12.87 15.90
N ILE A 163 4.67 12.97 15.09
CA ILE A 163 3.28 13.00 15.54
C ILE A 163 2.90 11.62 16.10
N PRO A 164 2.20 11.55 17.25
CA PRO A 164 1.64 10.30 17.75
C PRO A 164 0.86 9.53 16.68
N THR A 165 1.19 8.25 16.51
CA THR A 165 0.78 7.48 15.32
C THR A 165 0.19 6.13 15.70
N TYR A 166 -1.05 5.86 15.29
CA TYR A 166 -1.73 4.59 15.49
C TYR A 166 -1.87 3.83 14.15
N VAL A 167 -0.96 2.90 13.88
CA VAL A 167 -0.92 2.16 12.62
C VAL A 167 -1.82 0.94 12.67
N VAL A 168 -2.64 0.75 11.63
CA VAL A 168 -3.36 -0.51 11.42
C VAL A 168 -2.82 -1.19 10.15
N ALA A 169 -2.43 -2.45 10.27
CA ALA A 169 -1.87 -3.27 9.18
C ALA A 169 -2.63 -4.59 9.07
N SER A 170 -2.67 -5.22 7.90
CA SER A 170 -3.29 -6.54 7.71
C SER A 170 -2.33 -7.55 7.06
N TYR A 171 -2.74 -8.82 7.00
CA TYR A 171 -2.01 -9.90 6.31
C TYR A 171 -2.53 -10.16 4.91
N SER A 172 -3.76 -9.74 4.68
CA SER A 172 -4.53 -10.04 3.48
C SER A 172 -4.55 -8.88 2.50
N SER A 173 -4.16 -7.66 2.90
CA SER A 173 -4.04 -6.58 1.93
C SER A 173 -2.84 -6.82 1.04
N PHE A 174 -3.09 -7.13 -0.23
CA PHE A 174 -2.04 -7.23 -1.23
C PHE A 174 -1.29 -5.90 -1.43
N LEU A 175 -1.92 -4.78 -1.03
CA LEU A 175 -1.51 -3.42 -1.39
C LEU A 175 -0.70 -2.71 -0.32
N HIS A 176 -1.17 -2.77 0.93
CA HIS A 176 -0.74 -1.81 1.95
C HIS A 176 0.03 -2.45 3.10
N THR A 177 0.09 -3.79 3.13
CA THR A 177 0.72 -4.55 4.21
C THR A 177 2.16 -4.07 4.46
N MET A 178 2.99 -4.08 3.42
CA MET A 178 4.40 -3.68 3.53
C MET A 178 4.55 -2.25 4.02
N GLY A 179 3.78 -1.33 3.46
CA GLY A 179 3.88 0.09 3.79
C GLY A 179 3.35 0.44 5.18
N SER A 180 2.29 -0.23 5.67
CA SER A 180 1.85 -0.06 7.07
C SER A 180 2.94 -0.53 8.05
N PHE A 181 3.54 -1.71 7.83
CA PHE A 181 4.61 -2.20 8.71
C PHE A 181 5.87 -1.32 8.61
N ARG A 182 6.27 -0.91 7.40
CA ARG A 182 7.39 0.02 7.22
C ARG A 182 7.11 1.35 7.92
N GLY A 183 5.90 1.89 7.79
CA GLY A 183 5.49 3.13 8.43
C GLY A 183 5.63 3.06 9.95
N TYR A 184 5.19 1.96 10.57
CA TYR A 184 5.41 1.73 12.00
C TYR A 184 6.90 1.63 12.38
N MET A 185 7.70 0.92 11.59
CA MET A 185 9.12 0.74 11.86
C MET A 185 9.89 2.07 11.74
N GLN A 186 9.56 2.91 10.76
CA GLN A 186 10.30 4.13 10.42
C GLN A 186 9.83 5.39 11.15
N VAL A 187 8.58 5.46 11.61
CA VAL A 187 8.08 6.68 12.29
C VAL A 187 8.87 6.98 13.57
N ASP A 188 9.37 8.21 13.66
CA ASP A 188 10.20 8.73 14.76
C ASP A 188 9.34 9.34 15.87
N THR A 189 8.52 8.50 16.50
CA THR A 189 7.78 8.89 17.70
C THR A 189 7.77 7.77 18.72
N LYS A 190 7.91 8.15 20.00
CA LYS A 190 7.75 7.22 21.13
C LYS A 190 6.29 6.79 21.30
N ASN A 191 5.36 7.63 20.84
CA ASN A 191 3.92 7.42 20.92
C ASN A 191 3.43 6.75 19.63
N LYS A 192 3.84 5.50 19.41
CA LYS A 192 3.42 4.70 18.26
C LYS A 192 2.82 3.37 18.67
N TRP A 193 1.75 2.99 17.99
CA TRP A 193 1.04 1.74 18.19
C TRP A 193 0.84 1.01 16.88
N LEU A 194 0.82 -0.31 16.94
CA LEU A 194 0.55 -1.17 15.79
C LEU A 194 -0.56 -2.17 16.12
N ARG A 195 -1.67 -2.08 15.40
CA ARG A 195 -2.73 -3.10 15.43
C ARG A 195 -2.69 -3.89 14.14
N ARG A 196 -2.46 -5.19 14.27
CA ARG A 196 -2.66 -6.16 13.22
C ARG A 196 -4.14 -6.51 13.12
N TRP A 197 -4.68 -6.37 11.92
CA TRP A 197 -6.08 -6.60 11.61
C TRP A 197 -6.21 -7.72 10.57
N ILE A 198 -7.26 -8.53 10.70
CA ILE A 198 -7.63 -9.58 9.75
C ILE A 198 -9.14 -9.41 9.49
N PRO A 199 -9.60 -9.43 8.23
CA PRO A 199 -11.02 -9.47 7.93
C PRO A 199 -11.66 -10.72 8.57
N THR A 200 -12.82 -10.55 9.21
CA THR A 200 -13.56 -11.70 9.73
C THR A 200 -14.12 -12.54 8.58
N LYS A 201 -14.46 -13.82 8.84
CA LYS A 201 -15.04 -14.78 7.87
C LYS A 201 -16.20 -14.23 7.03
N ASN A 202 -16.90 -13.20 7.51
CA ASN A 202 -18.06 -12.60 6.83
C ASN A 202 -17.67 -11.47 5.87
N GLY A 203 -16.39 -11.34 5.48
CA GLY A 203 -15.91 -10.30 4.57
C GLY A 203 -16.02 -8.87 5.12
N SER A 204 -16.50 -8.71 6.36
CA SER A 204 -16.63 -7.39 6.95
C SER A 204 -15.26 -6.86 7.33
N THR A 205 -14.85 -5.80 6.64
CA THR A 205 -13.72 -4.93 6.97
C THR A 205 -13.86 -4.29 8.37
N TYR A 206 -14.94 -4.58 9.10
CA TYR A 206 -15.56 -3.79 10.16
C TYR A 206 -16.11 -4.64 11.32
N GLY A 207 -15.77 -5.93 11.38
CA GLY A 207 -16.44 -6.94 12.21
C GLY A 207 -16.08 -6.96 13.71
N LEU A 208 -15.01 -6.29 14.14
CA LEU A 208 -14.69 -6.16 15.57
C LEU A 208 -15.43 -4.94 16.15
N SER A 209 -16.06 -5.08 17.31
CA SER A 209 -16.73 -3.97 18.02
C SER A 209 -15.81 -2.75 18.22
N GLU A 210 -14.51 -2.99 18.43
CA GLU A 210 -13.46 -1.95 18.45
C GLU A 210 -13.27 -1.27 17.09
N SER A 211 -13.29 -2.04 16.00
CA SER A 211 -13.16 -1.52 14.63
C SER A 211 -14.38 -0.70 14.20
N ARG A 212 -15.61 -1.04 14.65
CA ARG A 212 -16.83 -0.24 14.37
C ARG A 212 -16.72 1.19 14.89
N SER A 213 -16.00 1.41 16.00
CA SER A 213 -15.75 2.75 16.53
C SER A 213 -14.80 3.59 15.64
N MET A 214 -14.03 2.94 14.75
CA MET A 214 -13.01 3.55 13.89
C MET A 214 -13.35 3.52 12.39
N SER A 215 -14.54 3.07 11.98
CA SER A 215 -14.78 2.73 10.57
C SER A 215 -16.16 3.07 9.99
N SER A 216 -16.95 3.92 10.65
CA SER A 216 -18.13 4.46 9.98
C SER A 216 -17.70 5.45 8.88
N PRO A 217 -18.13 5.26 7.61
CA PRO A 217 -17.84 6.19 6.51
C PRO A 217 -18.49 7.57 6.72
N ASN A 218 -19.46 7.68 7.64
CA ASN A 218 -20.05 8.93 8.12
C ASN A 218 -19.39 9.48 9.39
N SER A 219 -18.39 8.79 9.95
CA SER A 219 -17.65 9.30 11.10
C SER A 219 -16.37 9.96 10.62
N SER A 220 -16.41 11.28 10.50
CA SER A 220 -15.22 12.08 10.73
C SER A 220 -14.55 11.57 12.01
N ILE A 221 -13.44 10.83 11.87
CA ILE A 221 -12.65 10.41 13.01
C ILE A 221 -11.89 11.64 13.46
N THR A 222 -12.60 12.40 14.28
CA THR A 222 -12.11 13.58 14.97
C THR A 222 -10.86 13.26 15.77
N PHE A 223 -10.00 14.27 15.96
CA PHE A 223 -8.98 14.35 17.01
C PHE A 223 -9.37 13.62 18.31
N SER A 224 -10.63 13.69 18.75
CA SER A 224 -11.13 13.00 19.94
C SER A 224 -11.00 11.48 19.89
N ARG A 225 -11.20 10.80 18.75
CA ARG A 225 -11.11 9.34 18.67
C ARG A 225 -9.67 8.84 18.56
N ALA A 226 -8.80 9.52 17.83
CA ALA A 226 -7.37 9.23 17.86
C ALA A 226 -6.80 9.49 19.27
N ARG A 227 -7.21 10.59 19.92
CA ARG A 227 -6.88 10.89 21.31
C ARG A 227 -7.48 9.91 22.31
N THR A 228 -8.71 9.42 22.12
CA THR A 228 -9.33 8.40 22.98
C THR A 228 -8.66 7.04 22.78
N ALA A 229 -8.33 6.65 21.55
CA ALA A 229 -7.59 5.43 21.27
C ALA A 229 -6.20 5.48 21.93
N ILE A 230 -5.48 6.60 21.85
CA ILE A 230 -4.18 6.80 22.51
C ILE A 230 -4.32 6.91 24.05
N GLY A 231 -5.34 7.64 24.52
CA GLY A 231 -5.58 7.91 25.94
C GLY A 231 -6.05 6.69 26.74
N ARG A 232 -6.56 5.65 26.06
CA ARG A 232 -6.88 4.35 26.67
C ARG A 232 -5.66 3.48 26.96
N LYS A 233 -4.44 3.94 26.63
CA LYS A 233 -3.17 3.21 26.78
C LYS A 233 -3.25 1.79 26.19
N PRO A 234 -3.59 1.65 24.90
CA PRO A 234 -3.67 0.35 24.27
C PRO A 234 -2.29 -0.33 24.30
N PRO A 235 -2.24 -1.67 24.25
CA PRO A 235 -0.98 -2.38 24.11
C PRO A 235 -0.19 -1.81 22.93
N LYS A 236 1.12 -1.65 23.09
CA LYS A 236 2.00 -1.04 22.08
C LYS A 236 1.82 -1.73 20.73
N ILE A 237 1.74 -3.05 20.73
CA ILE A 237 1.45 -3.84 19.55
C ILE A 237 0.47 -4.94 19.89
N SER A 238 -0.51 -5.12 19.01
CA SER A 238 -1.48 -6.19 19.11
C SER A 238 -1.59 -6.94 17.78
N MET A 239 -1.20 -8.20 17.80
CA MET A 239 -1.10 -9.10 16.66
C MET A 239 -2.31 -10.06 16.59
N ALA A 240 -2.49 -10.73 15.46
CA ALA A 240 -3.47 -11.79 15.27
C ALA A 240 -2.79 -13.00 14.62
N SER A 241 -2.93 -14.22 15.13
CA SER A 241 -2.36 -15.42 14.48
C SER A 241 -3.37 -16.04 13.52
N LEU A 242 -2.90 -16.49 12.36
CA LEU A 242 -3.67 -17.30 11.40
C LEU A 242 -3.13 -18.73 11.48
N PRO A 243 -3.76 -19.63 12.26
CA PRO A 243 -3.36 -21.02 12.26
C PRO A 243 -3.60 -21.64 10.87
N PHE A 244 -2.75 -22.57 10.47
CA PHE A 244 -2.91 -23.28 9.21
C PHE A 244 -4.19 -24.14 9.19
N GLY A 245 -4.88 -24.16 8.03
CA GLY A 245 -6.15 -24.86 7.82
C GLY A 245 -7.39 -24.00 8.13
N ASP A 246 -8.57 -24.63 8.15
CA ASP A 246 -9.85 -23.97 8.43
C ASP A 246 -10.08 -23.68 9.93
N LYS A 247 -9.05 -23.18 10.60
CA LYS A 247 -9.07 -22.84 12.02
C LYS A 247 -9.40 -21.36 12.21
N GLU A 248 -10.01 -21.04 13.34
CA GLU A 248 -10.29 -19.64 13.68
C GLU A 248 -9.00 -18.86 13.94
N ALA A 249 -9.01 -17.59 13.54
CA ALA A 249 -7.92 -16.68 13.82
C ALA A 249 -7.87 -16.36 15.33
N VAL A 250 -6.66 -16.32 15.88
CA VAL A 250 -6.43 -15.93 17.28
C VAL A 250 -6.13 -14.43 17.30
N TYR A 251 -6.95 -13.63 17.98
CA TYR A 251 -6.82 -12.18 18.01
C TYR A 251 -6.16 -11.67 19.30
N SER A 252 -5.74 -10.40 19.26
CA SER A 252 -5.25 -9.65 20.42
C SER A 252 -4.05 -10.26 21.13
N ILE A 253 -3.12 -10.83 20.35
CA ILE A 253 -1.82 -11.29 20.86
C ILE A 253 -0.95 -10.05 21.10
N GLU A 254 -0.81 -9.66 22.35
CA GLU A 254 0.03 -8.53 22.72
C GLU A 254 1.51 -8.88 22.59
N VAL A 255 2.27 -8.02 21.93
CA VAL A 255 3.72 -8.19 21.80
C VAL A 255 4.44 -6.89 22.17
N GLN A 256 5.67 -7.03 22.67
CA GLN A 256 6.42 -5.90 23.21
C GLN A 256 6.85 -4.90 22.14
N ASP A 257 7.29 -5.38 20.98
CA ASP A 257 7.71 -4.56 19.86
C ASP A 257 7.63 -5.30 18.53
N PHE A 258 7.90 -4.58 17.43
CA PHE A 258 7.95 -5.11 16.07
C PHE A 258 9.22 -4.62 15.35
N PRO A 259 10.04 -5.51 14.76
CA PRO A 259 9.92 -6.97 14.78
C PRO A 259 9.91 -7.56 16.20
N ILE A 260 9.27 -8.73 16.39
CA ILE A 260 9.06 -9.29 17.73
C ILE A 260 10.44 -9.58 18.37
N PRO A 261 10.79 -9.01 19.55
CA PRO A 261 12.15 -9.06 20.08
C PRO A 261 12.73 -10.47 20.29
N LYS A 262 11.89 -11.43 20.65
CA LYS A 262 12.28 -12.83 20.90
C LYS A 262 12.03 -13.75 19.69
N THR A 263 12.09 -13.20 18.47
CA THR A 263 11.93 -14.00 17.24
C THR A 263 13.14 -14.89 17.03
N ASP A 264 12.92 -16.21 17.03
CA ASP A 264 13.92 -17.21 16.66
C ASP A 264 13.90 -17.40 15.14
N TYR A 265 14.81 -16.73 14.43
CA TYR A 265 14.93 -16.85 12.98
C TYR A 265 15.61 -18.17 12.61
N LYS A 266 14.82 -19.16 12.17
CA LYS A 266 15.32 -20.42 11.64
C LYS A 266 15.63 -20.31 10.15
N LYS A 267 16.87 -20.64 9.79
CA LYS A 267 17.28 -20.76 8.37
C LYS A 267 16.91 -22.17 7.88
N LEU A 268 16.19 -22.22 6.76
CA LEU A 268 15.88 -23.45 6.07
C LEU A 268 16.53 -23.42 4.68
N CYS A 269 17.33 -24.43 4.38
CA CYS A 269 18.04 -24.60 3.11
C CYS A 269 17.20 -25.45 2.15
N LEU A 270 17.28 -25.18 0.85
CA LEU A 270 16.65 -26.03 -0.16
C LEU A 270 17.39 -27.38 -0.21
N GLY A 271 16.63 -28.47 -0.11
CA GLY A 271 17.12 -29.84 -0.20
C GLY A 271 16.59 -30.56 -1.44
N GLU A 272 17.03 -31.81 -1.61
CA GLU A 272 16.58 -32.67 -2.69
C GLU A 272 15.12 -33.10 -2.50
N LYS A 273 14.48 -33.52 -3.62
CA LYS A 273 13.12 -34.08 -3.63
C LYS A 273 12.11 -33.19 -2.88
N ASN A 274 12.19 -31.88 -3.06
CA ASN A 274 11.24 -30.93 -2.50
C ASN A 274 11.24 -30.90 -0.96
N ASN A 275 12.41 -30.98 -0.32
CA ASN A 275 12.54 -30.86 1.14
C ASN A 275 13.24 -29.58 1.55
N LEU A 276 12.93 -29.07 2.75
CA LEU A 276 13.72 -28.06 3.44
C LEU A 276 14.62 -28.72 4.48
N LEU A 277 15.86 -28.24 4.59
CA LEU A 277 16.89 -28.75 5.50
C LEU A 277 17.26 -27.68 6.54
N GLU A 278 17.60 -28.08 7.76
CA GLU A 278 18.08 -27.15 8.80
C GLU A 278 19.56 -26.75 8.61
N SER A 279 20.30 -27.49 7.79
CA SER A 279 21.70 -27.23 7.44
C SER A 279 21.91 -27.25 5.93
N ALA A 280 23.02 -26.65 5.48
CA ALA A 280 23.36 -26.61 4.07
C ALA A 280 23.63 -28.04 3.54
N PRO A 281 23.13 -28.41 2.35
CA PRO A 281 23.43 -29.70 1.75
C PRO A 281 24.92 -29.83 1.42
N ALA A 282 25.47 -31.04 1.54
CA ALA A 282 26.88 -31.32 1.26
C ALA A 282 27.23 -31.21 -0.24
N GLY A 283 26.25 -31.41 -1.12
CA GLY A 283 26.39 -31.33 -2.58
C GLY A 283 25.56 -30.21 -3.20
N LYS A 284 25.91 -29.84 -4.43
CA LYS A 284 25.10 -28.93 -5.25
C LYS A 284 24.06 -29.74 -6.02
N SER A 285 22.84 -29.24 -6.07
CA SER A 285 21.77 -29.78 -6.89
C SER A 285 21.05 -28.66 -7.64
N VAL A 286 20.37 -29.01 -8.73
CA VAL A 286 19.63 -28.08 -9.59
C VAL A 286 18.22 -28.61 -9.79
N VAL A 287 17.23 -27.74 -9.60
CA VAL A 287 15.84 -27.96 -9.96
C VAL A 287 15.49 -26.96 -11.06
N SER A 288 14.82 -27.43 -12.12
CA SER A 288 14.45 -26.60 -13.27
C SER A 288 12.97 -26.81 -13.60
N TYR A 289 12.30 -25.73 -14.01
CA TYR A 289 10.92 -25.76 -14.45
C TYR A 289 10.72 -24.81 -15.62
N ASN A 290 9.72 -25.09 -16.46
CA ASN A 290 9.37 -24.23 -17.58
C ASN A 290 8.36 -23.17 -17.13
N SER A 291 8.81 -21.91 -17.03
CA SER A 291 7.97 -20.76 -16.66
C SER A 291 6.88 -20.42 -17.67
N GLY A 292 6.99 -20.86 -18.93
CA GLY A 292 5.99 -20.66 -19.99
C GLY A 292 4.98 -21.79 -20.10
N SER A 293 5.07 -22.83 -19.26
CA SER A 293 4.25 -24.04 -19.38
C SER A 293 2.78 -23.84 -18.99
N GLY A 294 2.42 -22.72 -18.36
CA GLY A 294 1.07 -22.46 -17.84
C GLY A 294 0.67 -23.34 -16.65
N SER A 295 1.54 -24.25 -16.21
CA SER A 295 1.33 -25.08 -15.03
C SER A 295 1.49 -24.27 -13.75
N SER A 296 0.73 -24.64 -12.71
CA SER A 296 0.77 -23.94 -11.42
C SER A 296 2.19 -23.89 -10.86
N PRO A 297 2.72 -22.71 -10.46
CA PRO A 297 4.05 -22.61 -9.84
C PRO A 297 4.22 -23.51 -8.61
N VAL A 298 3.13 -23.78 -7.88
CA VAL A 298 3.11 -24.68 -6.72
C VAL A 298 3.45 -26.13 -7.11
N ALA A 299 3.20 -26.53 -8.36
CA ALA A 299 3.59 -27.84 -8.86
C ALA A 299 5.11 -28.02 -8.95
N HIS A 300 5.87 -26.93 -9.02
CA HIS A 300 7.33 -26.93 -9.19
C HIS A 300 8.10 -26.49 -7.95
N ALA A 301 7.44 -25.75 -7.05
CA ALA A 301 8.06 -25.16 -5.86
C ALA A 301 7.25 -25.45 -4.58
N ALA A 302 6.86 -26.71 -4.38
CA ALA A 302 6.36 -27.19 -3.11
C ALA A 302 7.52 -27.74 -2.30
N PHE A 303 7.66 -27.35 -1.03
CA PHE A 303 8.68 -27.93 -0.15
C PHE A 303 8.06 -28.44 1.16
N LYS A 304 8.50 -29.62 1.60
CA LYS A 304 8.14 -30.20 2.88
C LYS A 304 9.03 -29.65 3.98
N ARG A 305 8.42 -29.28 5.09
CA ARG A 305 9.14 -28.90 6.31
C ARG A 305 9.65 -30.16 7.03
N PRO A 306 10.72 -30.06 7.83
CA PRO A 306 11.22 -31.18 8.61
C PRO A 306 10.26 -31.66 9.73
N TRP A 307 9.21 -30.89 10.03
CA TRP A 307 8.25 -31.12 11.11
C TRP A 307 6.81 -30.80 10.67
#